data_AF-A0A9D7YCN7-F1
#
_entry.id   AF-A0A9D7YCN7-F1
#
_cell.length_a   1.000
_cell.length_b   1.000
_cell.length_c   1.000
_cell.angle_alpha   90.00
_cell.angle_beta   90.00
_cell.angle_gamma   90.00
#
_symmetry.space_group_name_H-M   'P 1'
#
loop_
_entity.id
_entity.type
_entity.pdbx_description
1 polymer ?
#
loop_
_entity_poly.entity_id
_entity_poly.type
_entity_poly.pdbx_seq_one_letter_code
_entity_poly.pdbx_strand_id
1 'polypeptide(L)'
;MSRQFLYSSVLLVLVALFVSGCLTAERKSYKITMTGKQSGTCTITFHNIVSPKEEGRDISFKDFAELQTDYIEGDKIESEFPGCRNVKKRLYEKDGQLNGEFTFEFDSLSTLKMFKYDEKSPVMMYFGSSQESFIESNGTYGGETMPVAFWPASTTSMTLTTKLSDPNPDAVSLVEQYRKWKK
;
A
#
# COMPACT_ATOMS: atom_id res chain seq x y z
N MET A 1 37.90 22.65 10.36
CA MET A 1 36.90 21.57 10.37
C MET A 1 37.46 20.42 9.55
N SER A 2 37.81 19.28 10.15
CA SER A 2 38.52 18.23 9.40
C SER A 2 37.62 17.67 8.30
N ARG A 3 38.20 17.33 7.13
CA ARG A 3 37.45 16.78 5.99
C ARG A 3 36.57 15.58 6.40
N GLN A 4 36.99 14.83 7.42
CA GLN A 4 36.24 13.70 7.99
C GLN A 4 34.91 14.11 8.64
N PHE A 5 34.83 15.26 9.33
CA PHE A 5 33.56 15.77 9.86
C PHE A 5 32.61 16.19 8.74
N LEU A 6 33.13 16.80 7.66
CA LEU A 6 32.30 17.21 6.52
C LEU A 6 31.72 15.99 5.77
N TYR A 7 32.51 14.93 5.56
CA TYR A 7 32.02 13.68 4.96
C TYR A 7 31.02 12.95 5.85
N SER A 8 31.23 12.95 7.17
CA SER A 8 30.31 12.34 8.13
C SER A 8 28.96 13.07 8.19
N SER A 9 28.95 14.42 8.14
CA SER A 9 27.72 15.22 8.09
C SER A 9 26.95 15.04 6.76
N VAL A 10 27.66 14.97 5.63
CA VAL A 10 27.04 14.73 4.31
C VAL A 10 26.46 13.32 4.22
N LEU A 11 27.15 12.30 4.75
CA LEU A 11 26.66 10.93 4.80
C LEU A 11 25.43 10.80 5.71
N LEU A 12 25.39 11.51 6.84
CA LEU A 12 24.26 11.48 7.77
C LEU A 12 23.01 12.18 7.22
N VAL A 13 23.19 13.26 6.45
CA VAL A 13 22.09 13.89 5.68
C VAL A 13 21.60 12.98 4.56
N LEU A 14 22.50 12.28 3.86
CA LEU A 14 22.13 11.30 2.84
C LEU A 14 21.37 10.10 3.42
N VAL A 15 21.77 9.59 4.60
CA VAL A 15 21.08 8.47 5.26
C VAL A 15 19.70 8.88 5.81
N ALA A 16 19.53 10.13 6.26
CA ALA A 16 18.24 10.64 6.73
C ALA A 16 17.19 10.79 5.63
N LEU A 17 17.60 10.87 4.35
CA LEU A 17 16.69 10.93 3.19
C LEU A 17 16.04 9.58 2.84
N PHE A 18 16.43 8.48 3.51
CA PHE A 18 15.90 7.13 3.23
C PHE A 18 14.82 6.63 4.19
N VAL A 19 14.32 7.47 5.10
CA VAL A 19 13.16 7.11 5.93
C VAL A 19 11.88 7.47 5.18
N SER A 20 11.58 6.76 4.09
CA SER A 20 10.30 6.89 3.39
C SER A 20 9.19 6.38 4.32
N GLY A 21 8.28 7.25 4.75
CA GLY A 21 7.10 6.84 5.49
C GLY A 21 6.24 5.89 4.65
N CYS A 22 5.69 4.85 5.26
CA CYS A 22 4.58 4.13 4.65
C CYS A 22 3.37 5.07 4.57
N LEU A 23 2.59 4.95 3.49
CA LEU A 23 1.40 5.75 3.31
C LEU A 23 0.42 5.54 4.49
N THR A 24 0.06 6.61 5.17
CA THR A 24 -0.91 6.55 6.27
C THR A 24 -2.33 6.58 5.68
N ALA A 25 -3.04 5.46 5.83
CA ALA A 25 -4.42 5.30 5.41
C ALA A 25 -5.16 4.44 6.45
N GLU A 26 -6.49 4.50 6.47
CA GLU A 26 -7.27 3.69 7.41
C GLU A 26 -7.31 2.22 6.99
N ARG A 27 -7.55 1.98 5.69
CA ARG A 27 -7.75 0.63 5.15
C ARG A 27 -7.07 0.46 3.81
N LYS A 28 -6.73 -0.79 3.49
CA LYS A 28 -6.23 -1.19 2.19
C LYS A 28 -7.10 -2.31 1.65
N SER A 29 -7.59 -2.14 0.42
CA SER A 29 -8.39 -3.15 -0.27
C SER A 29 -7.62 -3.69 -1.46
N TYR A 30 -7.70 -5.00 -1.64
CA TYR A 30 -7.14 -5.74 -2.76
C TYR A 30 -8.30 -6.31 -3.56
N LYS A 31 -8.29 -6.10 -4.87
CA LYS A 31 -9.16 -6.79 -5.83
C LYS A 31 -8.27 -7.48 -6.84
N ILE A 32 -8.25 -8.80 -6.78
CA ILE A 32 -7.36 -9.64 -7.60
C ILE A 32 -8.22 -10.41 -8.59
N THR A 33 -7.84 -10.37 -9.86
CA THR A 33 -8.49 -11.14 -10.92
C THR A 33 -7.45 -12.01 -11.61
N MET A 34 -7.60 -13.33 -11.50
CA MET A 34 -6.73 -14.30 -12.17
C MET A 34 -7.07 -14.36 -13.66
N THR A 35 -6.06 -14.21 -14.51
CA THR A 35 -6.16 -14.40 -15.97
C THR A 35 -5.40 -15.63 -16.45
N GLY A 36 -4.59 -16.23 -15.58
CA GLY A 36 -3.89 -17.50 -15.80
C GLY A 36 -3.69 -18.25 -14.48
N LYS A 37 -2.91 -19.34 -14.51
CA LYS A 37 -2.69 -20.18 -13.31
C LYS A 37 -1.94 -19.45 -12.18
N GLN A 38 -1.06 -18.51 -12.53
CA GLN A 38 -0.22 -17.74 -11.59
C GLN A 38 -0.19 -16.25 -11.87
N SER A 39 -0.94 -15.80 -12.88
CA SER A 39 -0.93 -14.43 -13.41
C SER A 39 -2.31 -13.79 -13.33
N GLY A 40 -2.34 -12.47 -13.30
CA GLY A 40 -3.59 -11.72 -13.21
C GLY A 40 -3.40 -10.22 -13.16
N THR A 41 -4.48 -9.55 -12.77
CA THR A 41 -4.50 -8.12 -12.45
C THR A 41 -4.80 -7.95 -10.96
N CYS A 42 -4.19 -6.94 -10.35
CA CYS A 42 -4.48 -6.52 -8.99
C CYS A 42 -4.80 -5.03 -9.00
N THR A 43 -5.87 -4.67 -8.30
CA THR A 43 -6.15 -3.29 -7.91
C THR A 43 -6.03 -3.19 -6.41
N ILE A 44 -5.10 -2.35 -5.95
CA ILE A 44 -4.93 -1.97 -4.56
C ILE A 44 -5.57 -0.59 -4.37
N THR A 45 -6.37 -0.44 -3.33
CA THR A 45 -6.95 0.86 -2.93
C THR A 45 -6.57 1.17 -1.50
N PHE A 46 -5.91 2.31 -1.29
CA PHE A 46 -5.73 2.91 0.02
C PHE A 46 -6.91 3.84 0.29
N HIS A 47 -7.64 3.57 1.37
CA HIS A 47 -8.85 4.27 1.75
C HIS A 47 -8.58 5.28 2.86
N ASN A 48 -9.09 6.50 2.66
CA ASN A 48 -8.91 7.64 3.55
C ASN A 48 -7.43 7.88 3.90
N ILE A 49 -6.67 8.33 2.91
CA ILE A 49 -5.28 8.74 3.09
C ILE A 49 -5.26 10.05 3.90
N VAL A 50 -4.54 10.02 5.02
CA VAL A 50 -4.45 11.14 5.96
C VAL A 50 -3.00 11.39 6.36
N SER A 51 -2.73 12.58 6.87
CA SER A 51 -1.43 12.96 7.44
C SER A 51 -1.51 12.94 8.96
N PRO A 52 -0.69 12.15 9.67
CA PRO A 52 -0.58 12.26 11.11
C PRO A 52 0.07 13.58 11.51
N LYS A 53 -0.17 14.04 12.73
CA LYS A 53 0.60 15.16 13.31
C LYS A 53 1.93 14.62 13.86
N GLU A 54 3.04 15.17 13.42
CA GLU A 54 4.36 14.90 14.01
C GLU A 54 4.62 15.90 15.14
N GLU A 55 4.73 15.42 16.38
CA GLU A 55 4.97 16.26 17.57
C GLU A 55 3.95 17.41 17.71
N GLY A 56 2.69 17.16 17.32
CA GLY A 56 1.61 18.15 17.34
C GLY A 56 1.62 19.15 16.17
N ARG A 57 2.58 19.04 15.24
CA ARG A 57 2.67 19.91 14.05
C ARG A 57 1.93 19.29 12.87
N ASP A 58 1.28 20.14 12.09
CA ASP A 58 0.70 19.78 10.80
C ASP A 58 1.82 19.65 9.76
N ILE A 59 1.98 18.44 9.22
CA ILE A 59 2.94 18.10 8.17
C ILE A 59 2.26 17.68 6.87
N SER A 60 0.95 17.94 6.73
CA SER A 60 0.13 17.49 5.60
C SER A 60 0.64 17.93 4.24
N PHE A 61 1.31 19.08 4.16
CA PHE A 61 1.94 19.54 2.93
C PHE A 61 3.10 18.64 2.50
N LYS A 62 3.95 18.23 3.46
CA LYS A 62 5.08 17.32 3.22
C LYS A 62 4.54 15.94 2.83
N ASP A 63 3.62 15.38 3.61
CA ASP A 63 3.07 14.04 3.35
C ASP A 63 2.35 13.97 2.00
N PHE A 64 1.65 15.04 1.60
CA PHE A 64 1.02 15.09 0.29
C PHE A 64 2.04 15.23 -0.86
N ALA A 65 3.17 15.92 -0.63
CA ALA A 65 4.26 15.97 -1.59
C ALA A 65 4.91 14.58 -1.74
N GLU A 66 5.18 13.87 -0.64
CA GLU A 66 5.71 12.50 -0.65
C GLU A 66 4.73 11.52 -1.34
N LEU A 67 3.43 11.64 -1.08
CA LEU A 67 2.42 10.87 -1.80
C LEU A 67 2.52 11.07 -3.32
N GLN A 68 2.73 12.30 -3.79
CA GLN A 68 2.92 12.56 -5.21
C GLN A 68 4.24 11.99 -5.71
N THR A 69 5.37 12.36 -5.11
CA THR A 69 6.70 12.03 -5.63
C THR A 69 7.00 10.55 -5.57
N ASP A 70 6.56 9.85 -4.51
CA ASP A 70 6.95 8.46 -4.30
C ASP A 70 5.93 7.50 -4.88
N TYR A 71 4.64 7.78 -4.68
CA TYR A 71 3.58 6.86 -5.08
C TYR A 71 2.98 7.16 -6.44
N ILE A 72 2.79 8.44 -6.82
CA ILE A 72 2.14 8.79 -8.09
C ILE A 72 3.15 8.91 -9.22
N GLU A 73 4.25 9.62 -8.99
CA GLU A 73 5.31 9.87 -9.98
C GLU A 73 6.45 8.85 -9.86
N GLY A 74 6.73 8.39 -8.64
CA GLY A 74 7.80 7.46 -8.31
C GLY A 74 7.43 6.00 -8.52
N ASP A 75 8.25 5.11 -7.96
CA ASP A 75 8.21 3.65 -8.17
C ASP A 75 7.91 2.88 -6.88
N LYS A 76 7.26 3.52 -5.90
CA LYS A 76 7.01 2.92 -4.58
C LYS A 76 6.17 1.63 -4.67
N ILE A 77 5.15 1.61 -5.53
CA ILE A 77 4.31 0.42 -5.75
C ILE A 77 5.11 -0.72 -6.37
N GLU A 78 5.97 -0.40 -7.33
CA GLU A 78 6.84 -1.34 -8.02
C GLU A 78 7.87 -1.96 -7.06
N SER A 79 8.38 -1.14 -6.14
CA SER A 79 9.29 -1.55 -5.08
C SER A 79 8.59 -2.43 -4.02
N GLU A 80 7.35 -2.11 -3.64
CA GLU A 80 6.55 -2.89 -2.69
C GLU A 80 6.04 -4.23 -3.28
N PHE A 81 5.79 -4.26 -4.59
CA PHE A 81 5.29 -5.43 -5.32
C PHE A 81 6.23 -5.80 -6.47
N PRO A 82 7.41 -6.39 -6.18
CA PRO A 82 8.36 -6.80 -7.21
C PRO A 82 7.72 -7.76 -8.24
N GLY A 83 7.93 -7.46 -9.52
CA GLY A 83 7.35 -8.21 -10.64
C GLY A 83 5.99 -7.68 -11.13
N CYS A 84 5.43 -6.64 -10.50
CA CYS A 84 4.29 -5.95 -11.09
C CYS A 84 4.67 -5.21 -12.40
N ARG A 85 3.71 -5.09 -13.32
CA ARG A 85 3.87 -4.43 -14.62
C ARG A 85 2.65 -3.59 -14.96
N ASN A 86 2.80 -2.70 -15.93
CA ASN A 86 1.71 -1.87 -16.45
C ASN A 86 0.97 -1.11 -15.34
N VAL A 87 1.72 -0.58 -14.38
CA VAL A 87 1.17 0.06 -13.18
C VAL A 87 0.46 1.35 -13.57
N LYS A 88 -0.82 1.44 -13.19
CA LYS A 88 -1.67 2.62 -13.32
C LYS A 88 -1.95 3.15 -11.93
N LYS A 89 -1.76 4.46 -11.74
CA LYS A 89 -1.83 5.12 -10.44
C LYS A 89 -2.83 6.27 -10.53
N ARG A 90 -3.71 6.41 -9.54
CA ARG A 90 -4.62 7.55 -9.47
C ARG A 90 -4.97 7.92 -8.04
N LEU A 91 -5.10 9.22 -7.81
CA LEU A 91 -5.72 9.78 -6.61
C LEU A 91 -7.13 10.29 -6.94
N TYR A 92 -8.08 10.05 -6.04
CA TYR A 92 -9.44 10.54 -6.18
C TYR A 92 -10.07 10.84 -4.83
N GLU A 93 -10.95 11.83 -4.83
CA GLU A 93 -11.82 12.12 -3.71
C GLU A 93 -13.09 11.26 -3.82
N LYS A 94 -13.49 10.64 -2.71
CA LYS A 94 -14.77 9.97 -2.57
C LYS A 94 -15.28 10.19 -1.15
N ASP A 95 -16.54 10.62 -1.02
CA ASP A 95 -17.20 10.86 0.28
C ASP A 95 -16.39 11.81 1.21
N GLY A 96 -15.72 12.81 0.62
CA GLY A 96 -14.88 13.77 1.36
C GLY A 96 -13.54 13.21 1.86
N GLN A 97 -13.14 12.02 1.39
CA GLN A 97 -11.90 11.34 1.75
C GLN A 97 -10.98 11.19 0.53
N LEU A 98 -9.66 11.32 0.74
CA LEU A 98 -8.68 11.07 -0.30
C LEU A 98 -8.42 9.57 -0.40
N ASN A 99 -8.47 9.02 -1.61
CA ASN A 99 -8.22 7.62 -1.89
C ASN A 99 -7.12 7.51 -2.96
N GLY A 100 -6.29 6.49 -2.85
CA GLY A 100 -5.28 6.14 -3.84
C GLY A 100 -5.54 4.76 -4.42
N GLU A 101 -5.62 4.65 -5.74
CA GLU A 101 -5.80 3.37 -6.43
C GLU A 101 -4.63 3.08 -7.36
N PHE A 102 -4.10 1.86 -7.23
CA PHE A 102 -2.98 1.35 -7.99
C PHE A 102 -3.40 0.03 -8.64
N THR A 103 -3.41 0.00 -9.97
CA THR A 103 -3.76 -1.21 -10.73
C THR A 103 -2.56 -1.68 -11.52
N PHE A 104 -2.23 -2.97 -11.44
CA PHE A 104 -1.10 -3.55 -12.15
C PHE A 104 -1.38 -5.00 -12.55
N GLU A 105 -0.54 -5.48 -13.47
CA GLU A 105 -0.48 -6.88 -13.87
C GLU A 105 0.64 -7.60 -13.12
N PHE A 106 0.46 -8.89 -12.87
CA PHE A 106 1.48 -9.76 -12.29
C PHE A 106 1.50 -11.11 -13.01
N ASP A 107 2.65 -11.77 -13.04
CA ASP A 107 2.83 -13.11 -13.62
C ASP A 107 3.22 -14.19 -12.60
N SER A 108 3.41 -13.81 -11.34
CA SER A 108 3.66 -14.71 -10.24
C SER A 108 2.76 -14.40 -9.05
N LEU A 109 2.21 -15.44 -8.42
CA LEU A 109 1.45 -15.32 -7.17
C LEU A 109 2.28 -14.63 -6.08
N SER A 110 3.60 -14.86 -6.07
CA SER A 110 4.52 -14.30 -5.08
C SER A 110 4.60 -12.77 -5.10
N THR A 111 4.33 -12.13 -6.25
CA THR A 111 4.23 -10.66 -6.35
C THR A 111 3.21 -10.10 -5.36
N LEU A 112 2.12 -10.83 -5.12
CA LEU A 112 1.07 -10.46 -4.17
C LEU A 112 1.19 -11.18 -2.82
N LYS A 113 2.35 -11.78 -2.51
CA LYS A 113 2.54 -12.65 -1.34
C LYS A 113 1.53 -13.81 -1.31
N MET A 114 1.07 -14.22 -2.49
CA MET A 114 0.16 -15.34 -2.63
C MET A 114 0.92 -16.63 -2.91
N PHE A 115 0.34 -17.73 -2.47
CA PHE A 115 0.90 -19.06 -2.62
C PHE A 115 -0.20 -20.09 -2.90
N LYS A 116 0.18 -21.14 -3.63
CA LYS A 116 -0.65 -22.31 -3.90
C LYS A 116 0.27 -23.54 -3.91
N TYR A 117 0.04 -24.50 -3.02
CA TYR A 117 0.91 -25.67 -2.89
C TYR A 117 0.85 -26.59 -4.12
N ASP A 118 -0.36 -26.86 -4.61
CA ASP A 118 -0.63 -27.58 -5.85
C ASP A 118 -1.88 -27.04 -6.56
N GLU A 119 -2.25 -27.60 -7.71
CA GLU A 119 -3.40 -27.10 -8.48
C GLU A 119 -4.76 -27.23 -7.77
N LYS A 120 -4.88 -28.15 -6.81
CA LYS A 120 -6.13 -28.45 -6.08
C LYS A 120 -6.22 -27.71 -4.75
N SER A 121 -5.11 -27.18 -4.26
CA SER A 121 -5.01 -26.43 -3.02
C SER A 121 -5.69 -25.06 -3.14
N PRO A 122 -6.18 -24.49 -2.03
CA PRO A 122 -6.60 -23.09 -2.00
C PRO A 122 -5.48 -22.14 -2.43
N VAL A 123 -5.86 -21.02 -3.05
CA VAL A 123 -4.97 -19.85 -3.16
C VAL A 123 -4.93 -19.19 -1.78
N MET A 124 -3.73 -18.91 -1.30
CA MET A 124 -3.48 -18.35 0.02
C MET A 124 -2.79 -17.00 -0.14
N MET A 125 -3.16 -15.99 0.63
CA MET A 125 -2.43 -14.73 0.73
C MET A 125 -2.08 -14.46 2.19
N TYR A 126 -0.79 -14.38 2.50
CA TYR A 126 -0.31 -14.04 3.85
C TYR A 126 -0.12 -12.52 3.97
N PHE A 127 -0.64 -11.95 5.05
CA PHE A 127 -0.54 -10.51 5.35
C PHE A 127 -0.08 -10.22 6.78
N GLY A 128 0.45 -11.21 7.51
CA GLY A 128 0.91 -11.01 8.90
C GLY A 128 2.25 -10.29 9.06
N SER A 129 3.06 -10.17 8.00
CA SER A 129 4.28 -9.35 8.03
C SER A 129 4.04 -7.90 7.61
N SER A 130 2.86 -7.60 7.07
CA SER A 130 2.41 -6.22 6.86
C SER A 130 1.86 -5.68 8.17
N GLN A 131 1.98 -4.38 8.43
CA GLN A 131 1.29 -3.69 9.52
C GLN A 131 -0.23 -3.61 9.27
N GLU A 132 -0.80 -4.68 8.72
CA GLU A 132 -2.16 -4.82 8.24
C GLU A 132 -2.88 -5.86 9.10
N SER A 133 -4.10 -5.55 9.55
CA SER A 133 -4.97 -6.52 10.24
C SER A 133 -6.21 -6.82 9.38
N PHE A 134 -6.75 -8.04 9.52
CA PHE A 134 -7.89 -8.47 8.70
C PHE A 134 -9.17 -7.66 8.99
N ILE A 135 -9.93 -7.32 7.95
CA ILE A 135 -11.31 -6.83 8.09
C ILE A 135 -12.28 -7.82 7.44
N GLU A 136 -12.13 -8.03 6.13
CA GLU A 136 -13.04 -8.88 5.37
C GLU A 136 -12.41 -9.45 4.11
N SER A 137 -13.01 -10.51 3.59
CA SER A 137 -12.62 -11.16 2.35
C SER A 137 -13.79 -11.97 1.79
N ASN A 138 -13.82 -12.19 0.48
CA ASN A 138 -14.71 -13.20 -0.12
C ASN A 138 -14.17 -14.64 -0.01
N GLY A 139 -13.08 -14.84 0.72
CA GLY A 139 -12.50 -16.12 1.09
C GLY A 139 -12.74 -16.46 2.56
N THR A 140 -11.92 -17.35 3.10
CA THR A 140 -11.92 -17.72 4.52
C THR A 140 -10.68 -17.17 5.22
N TYR A 141 -10.83 -16.55 6.38
CA TYR A 141 -9.72 -16.07 7.19
C TYR A 141 -9.16 -17.17 8.10
N GLY A 142 -7.83 -17.31 8.14
CA GLY A 142 -7.11 -18.28 8.98
C GLY A 142 -7.05 -17.95 10.47
N GLY A 143 -7.48 -16.75 10.87
CA GLY A 143 -7.42 -16.26 12.25
C GLY A 143 -6.13 -15.50 12.58
N GLU A 144 -6.08 -14.93 13.78
CA GLU A 144 -5.01 -14.00 14.20
C GLU A 144 -3.61 -14.64 14.25
N THR A 145 -3.52 -15.91 14.64
CA THR A 145 -2.25 -16.65 14.71
C THR A 145 -1.71 -16.99 13.31
N MET A 146 -2.58 -17.09 12.32
CA MET A 146 -2.24 -17.40 10.94
C MET A 146 -2.98 -16.43 10.02
N PRO A 147 -2.50 -15.17 9.92
CA PRO A 147 -3.17 -14.10 9.20
C PRO A 147 -3.04 -14.30 7.68
N VAL A 148 -3.83 -15.24 7.19
CA VAL A 148 -3.89 -15.75 5.83
C VAL A 148 -5.33 -15.73 5.37
N ALA A 149 -5.57 -15.24 4.16
CA ALA A 149 -6.84 -15.41 3.47
C ALA A 149 -6.75 -16.61 2.52
N PHE A 150 -7.76 -17.48 2.54
CA PHE A 150 -7.86 -18.69 1.73
C PHE A 150 -9.01 -18.55 0.74
N TRP A 151 -8.73 -18.81 -0.54
CA TRP A 151 -9.75 -18.89 -1.58
C TRP A 151 -9.74 -20.26 -2.24
N PRO A 152 -10.91 -20.85 -2.57
CA PRO A 152 -10.98 -22.12 -3.29
C PRO A 152 -10.12 -22.13 -4.55
N ALA A 153 -9.58 -23.29 -4.91
CA ALA A 153 -8.61 -23.46 -6.01
C ALA A 153 -9.08 -22.92 -7.37
N SER A 154 -10.40 -22.88 -7.60
CA SER A 154 -11.06 -22.42 -8.83
C SER A 154 -11.41 -20.93 -8.83
N THR A 155 -11.06 -20.20 -7.76
CA THR A 155 -11.43 -18.78 -7.61
C THR A 155 -10.66 -17.94 -8.61
N THR A 156 -11.38 -17.17 -9.42
CA THR A 156 -10.79 -16.23 -10.38
C THR A 156 -10.87 -14.78 -9.91
N SER A 157 -11.73 -14.46 -8.94
CA SER A 157 -11.86 -13.12 -8.38
C SER A 157 -11.79 -13.17 -6.85
N MET A 158 -10.82 -12.46 -6.29
CA MET A 158 -10.53 -12.44 -4.86
C MET A 158 -10.57 -11.01 -4.34
N THR A 159 -11.18 -10.83 -3.19
CA THR A 159 -11.19 -9.56 -2.45
C THR A 159 -10.67 -9.77 -1.04
N LEU A 160 -9.86 -8.82 -0.58
CA LEU A 160 -9.36 -8.73 0.77
C LEU A 160 -9.33 -7.26 1.17
N THR A 161 -9.86 -6.93 2.33
CA THR A 161 -9.71 -5.61 2.94
C THR A 161 -9.04 -5.77 4.29
N THR A 162 -8.01 -4.98 4.50
CA THR A 162 -7.23 -4.92 5.74
C THR A 162 -7.29 -3.52 6.35
N LYS A 163 -7.13 -3.45 7.67
CA LYS A 163 -6.94 -2.22 8.42
C LYS A 163 -5.46 -1.91 8.50
N LEU A 164 -5.08 -0.68 8.16
CA LEU A 164 -3.71 -0.15 8.29
C LEU A 164 -3.55 0.68 9.56
N SER A 165 -4.55 1.47 9.91
CA SER A 165 -4.56 2.28 11.12
C SER A 165 -5.97 2.43 11.69
N ASP A 166 -6.06 2.68 12.99
CA ASP A 166 -7.32 3.09 13.60
C ASP A 166 -7.64 4.54 13.20
N PRO A 167 -8.93 4.90 13.03
CA PRO A 167 -9.33 6.27 12.75
C PRO A 167 -8.75 7.22 13.79
N ASN A 168 -7.97 8.19 13.33
CA ASN A 168 -7.35 9.20 14.19
C ASN A 168 -8.03 10.56 13.96
N PRO A 169 -8.83 11.07 14.92
CA PRO A 169 -9.51 12.35 14.77
C PRO A 169 -8.55 13.55 14.70
N ASP A 170 -7.30 13.38 15.16
CA ASP A 170 -6.26 14.41 15.08
C ASP A 170 -5.48 14.38 13.76
N ALA A 171 -5.70 13.38 12.91
CA ALA A 171 -5.07 13.31 11.60
C ALA A 171 -5.67 14.37 10.66
N VAL A 172 -4.82 14.92 9.79
CA VAL A 172 -5.18 15.94 8.83
C VAL A 172 -5.60 15.28 7.52
N SER A 173 -6.81 15.58 7.04
CA SER A 173 -7.26 15.15 5.72
C SER A 173 -6.40 15.80 4.62
N LEU A 174 -5.98 14.99 3.64
CA LEU A 174 -5.19 15.46 2.49
C LEU A 174 -6.05 15.90 1.30
N VAL A 175 -7.38 15.93 1.45
CA VAL A 175 -8.31 16.26 0.36
C VAL A 175 -8.13 17.69 -0.15
N GLU A 176 -7.86 18.65 0.73
CA GLU A 176 -7.66 20.05 0.31
C GLU A 176 -6.41 20.22 -0.55
N GLN A 177 -5.33 19.52 -0.20
CA GLN A 177 -4.10 19.49 -0.96
C GLN A 177 -4.33 18.83 -2.33
N TYR A 178 -5.07 17.71 -2.37
CA TYR A 178 -5.50 17.08 -3.62
C TYR A 178 -6.33 17.99 -4.52
N ARG A 179 -7.32 18.69 -3.97
CA ARG A 179 -8.16 19.64 -4.72
C ARG A 179 -7.34 20.79 -5.32
N LYS A 180 -6.31 21.26 -4.61
CA LYS A 180 -5.39 22.29 -5.10
C LYS A 180 -4.50 21.77 -6.22
N TRP A 181 -3.97 20.55 -6.08
CA TRP A 181 -3.11 19.92 -7.09
C TRP A 181 -3.83 19.59 -8.41
N LYS A 182 -5.11 19.23 -8.34
CA LYS A 182 -5.90 18.87 -9.53
C LYS A 182 -6.32 20.07 -10.40
N LYS A 183 -6.24 21.29 -9.88
CA LYS A 183 -6.59 22.52 -10.61
C LYS A 183 -5.43 22.98 -11.48
#